data_AF-A0A9D4VGQ8-F1
#
_entry.id   AF-A0A9D4VGQ8-F1
#
_cell.length_a   1.000
_cell.length_b   1.000
_cell.length_c   1.000
_cell.angle_alpha   90.00
_cell.angle_beta   90.00
_cell.angle_gamma   90.00
#
_symmetry.space_group_name_H-M   'P 1'
#
loop_
_entity.id
_entity.type
_entity.pdbx_description
1 polymer ?
#
loop_
_entity_poly.entity_id
_entity_poly.type
_entity_poly.pdbx_seq_one_letter_code
_entity_poly.pdbx_strand_id
1 'polypeptide(L)'
;MSSSLQVEKSCFALSDDETHQSLLSELNESQRKAICACLSSLHCSKSTVDLISGPPGSGKTKTLGTLLFALLKMNCRTLVSAPTNIAIKEVAYLKVGAEIEEIYLDYHVKKLSQCFKPLNGWKHCFVSMIDLLENCVSHYHMFIENEMRKEQDHFEHDNSNGSKHHKPSCSGVRVHKSFLEFVEERFLSIASPLKDSVSLLCMHLPRSCILEQNSENMASLIWNLESFRELLLMISPDQEGLPRSW
;
A
#
# COMPACT_ATOMS: atom_id res chain seq x y z
N MET A 1 -7.69 3.43 -16.12
CA MET A 1 -7.85 2.11 -15.45
C MET A 1 -7.26 2.06 -14.04
N SER A 2 -6.34 2.96 -13.66
CA SER A 2 -5.72 3.00 -12.32
C SER A 2 -6.63 3.53 -11.18
N SER A 3 -7.53 4.47 -11.47
CA SER A 3 -8.42 5.07 -10.46
C SER A 3 -9.45 4.09 -9.89
N SER A 4 -10.10 3.28 -10.74
CA SER A 4 -11.10 2.29 -10.30
C SER A 4 -10.50 1.20 -9.40
N LEU A 5 -9.24 0.80 -9.63
CA LEU A 5 -8.57 -0.25 -8.86
C LEU A 5 -8.07 0.22 -7.48
N GLN A 6 -7.70 1.49 -7.35
CA GLN A 6 -7.45 2.11 -6.03
C GLN A 6 -8.74 2.30 -5.23
N VAL A 7 -9.85 2.55 -5.93
CA VAL A 7 -11.18 2.79 -5.35
C VAL A 7 -11.82 1.53 -4.80
N GLU A 8 -11.79 0.40 -5.53
CA GLU A 8 -12.29 -0.89 -5.00
C GLU A 8 -11.53 -1.29 -3.74
N LYS A 9 -10.20 -1.15 -3.74
CA LYS A 9 -9.37 -1.33 -2.53
C LYS A 9 -9.77 -0.41 -1.38
N SER A 10 -10.24 0.81 -1.66
CA SER A 10 -10.67 1.78 -0.63
C SER A 10 -12.04 1.43 -0.01
N CYS A 11 -12.99 0.90 -0.77
CA CYS A 11 -14.26 0.39 -0.23
C CYS A 11 -14.06 -0.90 0.58
N PHE A 12 -13.13 -1.79 0.16
CA PHE A 12 -12.71 -2.94 0.98
C PHE A 12 -12.03 -2.50 2.28
N ALA A 13 -11.22 -1.43 2.26
CA ALA A 13 -10.59 -0.91 3.48
C ALA A 13 -11.61 -0.33 4.50
N LEU A 14 -12.81 0.05 4.06
CA LEU A 14 -13.89 0.51 4.94
C LEU A 14 -14.69 -0.66 5.57
N SER A 15 -14.62 -1.88 5.03
CA SER A 15 -15.32 -3.05 5.59
C SER A 15 -14.60 -3.67 6.77
N ASP A 16 -13.26 -3.63 6.76
CA ASP A 16 -12.42 -4.30 7.77
C ASP A 16 -12.07 -3.41 8.97
N ASP A 17 -12.52 -2.16 8.96
CA ASP A 17 -12.22 -1.18 10.00
C ASP A 17 -13.32 -1.20 11.09
N GLU A 18 -13.05 -1.90 12.18
CA GLU A 18 -13.98 -2.03 13.33
C GLU A 18 -14.45 -0.65 13.85
N THR A 19 -13.57 0.36 13.82
CA THR A 19 -13.92 1.73 14.23
C THR A 19 -14.91 2.38 13.27
N HIS A 20 -14.79 2.21 11.96
CA HIS A 20 -15.75 2.71 10.99
C HIS A 20 -17.13 2.04 11.13
N GLN A 21 -17.16 0.73 11.35
CA GLN A 21 -18.42 0.00 11.55
C GLN A 21 -19.13 0.39 12.84
N SER A 22 -18.37 0.58 13.93
CA SER A 22 -18.90 1.14 15.19
C SER A 22 -19.58 2.49 14.93
N LEU A 23 -18.90 3.41 14.24
CA LEU A 23 -19.43 4.74 13.93
C LEU A 23 -20.66 4.71 13.02
N LEU A 24 -20.70 3.84 12.02
CA LEU A 24 -21.87 3.66 11.16
C LEU A 24 -23.06 3.08 11.93
N SER A 25 -22.82 2.22 12.92
CA SER A 25 -23.87 1.60 13.74
C SER A 25 -24.60 2.61 14.62
N GLU A 26 -23.92 3.70 15.01
CA GLU A 26 -24.54 4.76 15.81
C GLU A 26 -25.31 5.81 14.99
N LEU A 27 -25.37 5.66 13.67
CA LEU A 27 -26.09 6.56 12.76
C LEU A 27 -27.46 6.01 12.39
N ASN A 28 -28.43 6.91 12.27
CA ASN A 28 -29.75 6.56 11.76
C ASN A 28 -29.72 6.34 10.23
N GLU A 29 -30.81 5.81 9.68
CA GLU A 29 -30.89 5.48 8.25
C GLU A 29 -30.69 6.67 7.32
N SER A 30 -31.26 7.84 7.65
CA SER A 30 -31.13 9.04 6.80
C SER A 30 -29.69 9.56 6.77
N GLN A 31 -28.99 9.52 7.89
CA GLN A 31 -27.58 9.90 8.00
C GLN A 31 -26.70 8.93 7.20
N ARG A 32 -26.88 7.61 7.35
CA ARG A 32 -26.13 6.62 6.57
C ARG A 32 -26.36 6.80 5.07
N LYS A 33 -27.61 7.01 4.66
CA LYS A 33 -27.95 7.23 3.25
C LYS A 33 -27.29 8.49 2.69
N ALA A 34 -27.22 9.57 3.47
CA ALA A 34 -26.53 10.79 3.08
C ALA A 34 -25.02 10.56 2.90
N ILE A 35 -24.38 9.84 3.83
CA ILE A 35 -22.95 9.48 3.71
C ILE A 35 -22.72 8.61 2.47
N CYS A 36 -23.50 7.54 2.28
CA CYS A 36 -23.36 6.67 1.12
C CYS A 36 -23.57 7.42 -0.21
N ALA A 37 -24.50 8.37 -0.26
CA ALA A 37 -24.69 9.21 -1.45
C ALA A 37 -23.44 10.07 -1.74
N CYS A 38 -22.87 10.70 -0.72
CA CYS A 38 -21.63 11.48 -0.87
C CYS A 38 -20.45 10.60 -1.30
N LEU A 39 -20.28 9.43 -0.69
CA LEU A 39 -19.19 8.52 -1.05
C LEU A 39 -19.36 7.96 -2.47
N SER A 40 -20.61 7.74 -2.90
CA SER A 40 -20.90 7.30 -4.27
C SER A 40 -20.58 8.39 -5.30
N SER A 41 -20.75 9.67 -4.94
CA SER A 41 -20.50 10.80 -5.84
C SER A 41 -19.01 11.01 -6.12
N LEU A 42 -18.12 10.54 -5.23
CA LEU A 42 -16.65 10.51 -5.44
C LEU A 42 -16.24 9.69 -6.67
N HIS A 43 -17.08 8.76 -7.12
CA HIS A 43 -16.81 7.92 -8.30
C HIS A 43 -17.14 8.61 -9.63
N CYS A 44 -17.62 9.85 -9.62
CA CYS A 44 -17.98 10.56 -10.83
C CYS A 44 -16.75 11.24 -11.46
N SER A 45 -16.63 11.13 -12.79
CA SER A 45 -15.62 11.87 -13.55
C SER A 45 -15.89 13.39 -13.60
N LYS A 46 -17.06 13.84 -13.14
CA LYS A 46 -17.47 15.24 -13.07
C LYS A 46 -17.54 15.70 -11.62
N SER A 47 -17.24 16.97 -11.37
CA SER A 47 -17.42 17.60 -10.06
C SER A 47 -18.87 17.55 -9.63
N THR A 48 -19.13 16.98 -8.45
CA THR A 48 -20.46 16.89 -7.82
C THR A 48 -20.56 17.84 -6.64
N VAL A 49 -21.78 18.23 -6.29
CA VAL A 49 -22.08 19.03 -5.10
C VAL A 49 -23.21 18.33 -4.36
N ASP A 50 -22.92 17.87 -3.14
CA ASP A 50 -23.87 17.19 -2.27
C ASP A 50 -24.26 18.10 -1.10
N LEU A 51 -25.55 18.20 -0.81
CA LEU A 51 -26.08 18.99 0.31
C LEU A 51 -26.56 18.07 1.42
N ILE A 52 -25.94 18.17 2.60
CA ILE A 52 -26.41 17.53 3.83
C ILE A 52 -27.15 18.57 4.66
N SER A 53 -28.48 18.42 4.77
CA SER A 53 -29.35 19.33 5.53
C SER A 53 -30.14 18.60 6.60
N GLY A 54 -30.42 19.26 7.73
CA GLY A 54 -31.29 18.72 8.77
C GLY A 54 -31.64 19.76 9.86
N PRO A 55 -32.76 19.58 10.58
CA PRO A 55 -33.20 20.50 11.63
C PRO A 55 -32.19 20.59 12.79
N PRO A 56 -32.28 21.61 13.67
CA PRO A 56 -31.46 21.67 14.88
C PRO A 56 -31.56 20.37 15.70
N GLY A 57 -30.43 19.88 16.21
CA GLY A 57 -30.38 18.60 16.95
C GLY A 57 -30.34 17.33 16.09
N SER A 58 -30.45 17.40 14.75
CA SER A 58 -30.47 16.21 13.86
C SER A 58 -29.12 15.48 13.71
N GLY A 59 -28.12 15.79 14.54
CA GLY A 59 -26.81 15.16 14.48
C GLY A 59 -25.97 15.47 13.22
N LYS A 60 -26.17 16.61 12.55
CA LYS A 60 -25.40 17.00 11.35
C LYS A 60 -23.88 16.90 11.56
N THR A 61 -23.41 17.41 12.70
CA THR A 61 -22.01 17.36 13.12
C THR A 61 -21.51 15.92 13.24
N LYS A 62 -22.36 15.01 13.73
CA LYS A 62 -22.09 13.56 13.80
C LYS A 62 -21.91 12.96 12.41
N THR A 63 -22.86 13.24 11.52
CA THR A 63 -22.83 12.79 10.12
C THR A 63 -21.60 13.29 9.38
N LEU A 64 -21.25 14.57 9.56
CA LEU A 64 -20.05 15.16 8.96
C LEU A 64 -18.78 14.49 9.49
N GLY A 65 -18.69 14.24 10.80
CA GLY A 65 -17.54 13.53 11.39
C GLY A 65 -17.35 12.13 10.81
N THR A 66 -18.42 11.35 10.70
CA THR A 66 -18.33 10.01 10.09
C THR A 66 -17.96 10.08 8.60
N LEU A 67 -18.48 11.06 7.84
CA LEU A 67 -18.09 11.26 6.45
C LEU A 67 -16.61 11.62 6.33
N LEU A 68 -16.12 12.56 7.14
CA LEU A 68 -14.71 12.95 7.15
C LEU A 68 -13.78 11.79 7.53
N PHE A 69 -14.22 10.93 8.45
CA PHE A 69 -13.49 9.72 8.82
C PHE A 69 -13.46 8.70 7.68
N ALA A 70 -14.58 8.48 6.99
CA ALA A 70 -14.62 7.61 5.81
C ALA A 70 -13.70 8.12 4.69
N LEU A 71 -13.76 9.43 4.40
CA LEU A 71 -12.87 10.08 3.43
C LEU A 71 -11.39 9.90 3.80
N LEU A 72 -11.04 10.03 5.09
CA LEU A 72 -9.69 9.80 5.58
C LEU A 72 -9.23 8.35 5.34
N LYS A 73 -10.08 7.36 5.65
CA LYS A 73 -9.78 5.93 5.43
C LYS A 73 -9.66 5.57 3.95
N MET A 74 -10.37 6.30 3.09
CA MET A 74 -10.25 6.21 1.63
C MET A 74 -9.04 6.98 1.09
N ASN A 75 -8.17 7.52 1.95
CA ASN A 75 -7.00 8.32 1.58
C ASN A 75 -7.34 9.57 0.76
N CYS A 76 -8.56 10.12 0.92
CA CYS A 76 -8.99 11.33 0.25
C CYS A 76 -8.45 12.57 0.99
N ARG A 77 -7.67 13.41 0.28
CA ARG A 77 -7.31 14.73 0.79
C ARG A 77 -8.56 15.60 0.86
N THR A 78 -8.97 15.93 2.08
CA THR A 78 -10.22 16.64 2.34
C THR A 78 -9.92 18.05 2.83
N LEU A 79 -10.53 19.06 2.20
CA LEU A 79 -10.52 20.45 2.69
C LEU A 79 -11.82 20.69 3.46
N VAL A 80 -11.68 21.02 4.74
CA VAL A 80 -12.81 21.42 5.58
C VAL A 80 -12.74 22.92 5.81
N SER A 81 -13.86 23.60 5.61
CA SER A 81 -14.01 25.02 5.96
C SER A 81 -15.28 25.23 6.76
N ALA A 82 -15.24 26.22 7.66
CA ALA A 82 -16.40 26.67 8.40
C ALA A 82 -16.30 28.19 8.60
N PRO A 83 -17.43 28.90 8.74
CA PRO A 83 -17.44 30.36 8.81
C PRO A 83 -16.82 30.92 10.10
N THR A 84 -16.63 30.10 11.14
CA THR A 84 -16.04 30.52 12.42
C THR A 84 -14.94 29.57 12.86
N ASN A 85 -13.91 30.11 13.54
CA ASN A 85 -12.83 29.32 14.13
C ASN A 85 -13.34 28.32 15.18
N ILE A 86 -14.44 28.64 15.87
CA ILE A 86 -15.09 27.72 16.82
C ILE A 86 -15.62 26.51 16.06
N ALA A 87 -16.34 26.71 14.95
CA ALA A 87 -16.84 25.60 14.14
C ALA A 87 -15.70 24.77 13.52
N ILE A 88 -14.60 25.41 13.08
CA ILE A 88 -13.40 24.67 12.62
C ILE A 88 -12.82 23.82 13.75
N LYS A 89 -12.71 24.39 14.97
CA LYS A 89 -12.25 23.67 16.15
C LYS A 89 -13.15 22.48 16.44
N GLU A 90 -14.47 22.68 16.51
CA GLU A 90 -15.43 21.60 16.71
C GLU A 90 -15.29 20.50 15.65
N VAL A 91 -15.06 20.86 14.37
CA VAL A 91 -14.88 19.88 13.29
C VAL A 91 -13.52 19.16 13.38
N ALA A 92 -12.45 19.86 13.76
CA ALA A 92 -11.12 19.28 13.94
C ALA A 92 -11.03 18.34 15.16
N TYR A 93 -11.83 18.62 16.19
CA TYR A 93 -11.89 17.86 17.45
C TYR A 93 -13.22 17.08 17.59
N LEU A 94 -13.85 16.68 16.48
CA LEU A 94 -15.17 16.04 16.52
C LEU A 94 -15.21 14.83 17.45
N LYS A 95 -15.87 14.98 18.59
CA LYS A 95 -16.28 13.90 19.49
C LYS A 95 -17.47 13.15 18.92
N VAL A 96 -17.30 12.41 17.84
CA VAL A 96 -18.31 11.42 17.45
C VAL A 96 -17.97 10.11 18.16
N GLY A 97 -18.37 10.03 19.43
CA GLY A 97 -17.96 8.94 20.34
C GLY A 97 -16.65 9.24 21.06
N ALA A 98 -16.41 8.56 22.18
CA ALA A 98 -15.19 8.71 23.00
C ALA A 98 -13.89 8.32 22.25
N GLU A 99 -14.01 7.75 21.05
CA GLU A 99 -12.92 7.20 20.28
C GLU A 99 -12.36 8.19 19.23
N ILE A 100 -13.13 9.15 18.71
CA ILE A 100 -12.65 10.02 17.61
C ILE A 100 -11.70 11.14 18.07
N GLU A 101 -11.72 11.49 19.35
CA GLU A 101 -10.99 12.63 19.92
C GLU A 101 -9.45 12.55 19.72
N GLU A 102 -8.89 11.35 19.66
CA GLU A 102 -7.47 11.10 19.37
C GLU A 102 -7.18 10.79 17.90
N ILE A 103 -8.17 10.37 17.11
CA ILE A 103 -7.90 9.67 15.86
C ILE A 103 -7.39 10.57 14.74
N TYR A 104 -7.81 11.81 14.50
CA TYR A 104 -7.40 12.47 13.24
C TYR A 104 -5.89 12.82 13.20
N LEU A 105 -5.37 13.40 14.29
CA LEU A 105 -3.94 13.68 14.44
C LEU A 105 -3.16 12.40 14.77
N ASP A 106 -3.63 11.57 15.70
CA ASP A 106 -2.92 10.33 16.05
C ASP A 106 -2.92 9.33 14.90
N TYR A 107 -3.95 9.29 14.05
CA TYR A 107 -3.98 8.46 12.84
C TYR A 107 -2.94 8.94 11.82
N HIS A 108 -2.83 10.25 11.57
CA HIS A 108 -1.78 10.79 10.71
C HIS A 108 -0.39 10.47 11.27
N VAL A 109 -0.18 10.70 12.57
CA VAL A 109 1.08 10.39 13.25
C VAL A 109 1.38 8.89 13.18
N LYS A 110 0.41 8.03 13.47
CA LYS A 110 0.52 6.57 13.41
C LYS A 110 0.84 6.09 12.01
N LYS A 111 0.15 6.59 10.98
CA LYS A 111 0.44 6.29 9.57
C LYS A 111 1.84 6.76 9.20
N LEU A 112 2.16 8.04 9.42
CA LEU A 112 3.48 8.60 9.13
C LEU A 112 4.60 7.88 9.88
N SER A 113 4.37 7.43 11.11
CA SER A 113 5.36 6.68 11.90
C SER A 113 5.84 5.42 11.19
N GLN A 114 4.97 4.78 10.39
CA GLN A 114 5.32 3.62 9.58
C GLN A 114 6.32 3.99 8.49
N CYS A 115 6.16 5.15 7.84
CA CYS A 115 7.12 5.65 6.86
C CYS A 115 8.47 6.00 7.47
N PHE A 116 8.52 6.47 8.71
CA PHE A 116 9.77 6.89 9.35
C PHE A 116 10.47 5.77 10.13
N LYS A 117 10.01 4.52 10.03
CA LYS A 117 10.69 3.37 10.65
C LYS A 117 12.11 3.21 10.11
N PRO A 118 13.12 2.97 10.96
CA PRO A 118 14.51 2.84 10.50
C PRO A 118 14.75 1.69 9.52
N LEU A 119 14.10 0.53 9.73
CA LEU A 119 14.42 -0.72 9.03
C LEU A 119 13.58 -0.99 7.77
N ASN A 120 12.45 -0.31 7.62
CA ASN A 120 11.51 -0.52 6.52
C ASN A 120 10.72 0.73 6.14
N GLY A 121 11.20 1.90 6.59
CA GLY A 121 10.64 3.18 6.20
C GLY A 121 11.07 3.62 4.81
N TRP A 122 10.58 4.79 4.39
CA TRP A 122 10.81 5.33 3.05
C TRP A 122 12.30 5.40 2.71
N LYS A 123 13.13 5.92 3.62
CA LYS A 123 14.58 6.07 3.40
C LYS A 123 15.27 4.73 3.16
N HIS A 124 14.93 3.71 3.96
CA HIS A 124 15.45 2.37 3.78
C HIS A 124 15.04 1.82 2.40
N CYS A 125 13.76 1.92 2.04
CA CYS A 125 13.26 1.43 0.76
C CYS A 125 13.92 2.12 -0.44
N PHE A 126 14.18 3.42 -0.35
CA PHE A 126 14.93 4.17 -1.37
C PHE A 126 16.36 3.64 -1.51
N VAL A 127 17.08 3.49 -0.39
CA VAL A 127 18.46 2.97 -0.40
C VAL A 127 18.48 1.55 -0.98
N SER A 128 17.56 0.68 -0.58
CA SER A 128 17.46 -0.68 -1.13
C SER A 128 17.15 -0.70 -2.62
N MET A 129 16.30 0.22 -3.12
CA MET A 129 15.99 0.29 -4.54
C MET A 129 17.20 0.78 -5.35
N ILE A 130 17.92 1.80 -4.86
CA ILE A 130 19.17 2.26 -5.47
C ILE A 130 20.19 1.13 -5.51
N ASP A 131 20.40 0.46 -4.37
CA ASP A 131 21.33 -0.66 -4.24
C ASP A 131 20.97 -1.83 -5.17
N LEU A 132 19.68 -2.16 -5.33
CA LEU A 132 19.24 -3.13 -6.33
C LEU A 132 19.61 -2.69 -7.75
N LEU A 133 19.33 -1.45 -8.12
CA LEU A 133 19.57 -0.95 -9.48
C LEU A 133 21.06 -0.85 -9.80
N GLU A 134 21.89 -0.45 -8.84
CA GLU A 134 23.34 -0.30 -9.01
C GLU A 134 24.08 -1.64 -8.91
N ASN A 135 23.67 -2.54 -8.01
CA ASN A 135 24.42 -3.74 -7.63
C ASN A 135 23.70 -5.07 -7.95
N CYS A 136 22.65 -5.05 -8.79
CA CYS A 136 21.84 -6.25 -9.10
C CYS A 136 22.63 -7.50 -9.48
N VAL A 137 23.65 -7.37 -10.34
CA VAL A 137 24.47 -8.49 -10.82
C VAL A 137 25.25 -9.13 -9.68
N SER A 138 25.87 -8.32 -8.83
CA SER A 138 26.59 -8.81 -7.65
C SER A 138 25.65 -9.48 -6.65
N HIS A 139 24.45 -8.93 -6.44
CA HIS A 139 23.44 -9.57 -5.60
C HIS A 139 23.00 -10.92 -6.14
N TYR A 140 22.88 -11.07 -7.45
CA TYR A 140 22.56 -12.35 -8.07
C TYR A 140 23.68 -13.36 -7.89
N HIS A 141 24.94 -12.98 -8.12
CA HIS A 141 26.08 -13.88 -7.89
C HIS A 141 26.16 -14.35 -6.44
N MET A 142 25.98 -13.44 -5.48
CA MET A 142 25.93 -13.78 -4.06
C MET A 142 24.73 -14.68 -3.74
N PHE A 143 23.56 -14.44 -4.37
CA PHE A 143 22.39 -15.31 -4.23
C PHE A 143 22.69 -16.74 -4.71
N ILE A 144 23.26 -16.89 -5.91
CA ILE A 144 23.64 -18.21 -6.45
C ILE A 144 24.67 -18.87 -5.53
N GLU A 145 25.73 -18.18 -5.12
CA GLU A 145 26.74 -18.73 -4.22
C GLU A 145 26.14 -19.24 -2.91
N ASN A 146 25.21 -18.49 -2.32
CA ASN A 146 24.51 -18.89 -1.10
C ASN A 146 23.61 -20.11 -1.31
N GLU A 147 22.93 -20.22 -2.46
CA GLU A 147 22.14 -21.41 -2.79
C GLU A 147 23.04 -22.64 -2.93
N MET A 148 24.21 -22.52 -3.59
CA MET A 148 25.17 -23.63 -3.72
C MET A 148 25.73 -24.09 -2.36
N ARG A 149 25.98 -23.16 -1.43
CA ARG A 149 26.44 -23.49 -0.07
C ARG A 149 25.40 -24.27 0.72
N LYS A 150 24.12 -23.87 0.65
CA LYS A 150 23.01 -24.60 1.30
C LYS A 150 22.87 -26.04 0.79
N GLU A 151 23.18 -26.26 -0.49
CA GLU A 151 23.16 -27.60 -1.08
C GLU A 151 24.27 -28.48 -0.51
N GLN A 152 25.48 -27.93 -0.29
CA GLN A 152 26.61 -28.67 0.30
C GLN A 152 26.33 -29.10 1.75
N ASP A 153 25.75 -28.22 2.57
CA ASP A 153 25.42 -28.53 3.97
C ASP A 153 24.38 -29.66 4.11
N HIS A 154 23.49 -29.82 3.11
CA HIS A 154 22.50 -30.90 3.10
C HIS A 154 23.10 -32.29 2.83
N PHE A 155 24.24 -32.38 2.11
CA PHE A 155 24.90 -33.66 1.84
C PHE A 155 25.76 -34.15 3.01
N GLU A 156 26.21 -33.26 3.90
CA GLU A 156 27.02 -33.65 5.06
C GLU A 156 26.18 -34.28 6.19
N HIS A 157 24.89 -33.95 6.28
CA HIS A 157 24.04 -34.41 7.38
C HIS A 157 23.37 -35.78 7.14
N ASP A 158 23.34 -36.28 5.90
CA ASP A 158 22.70 -37.56 5.52
C ASP A 158 23.64 -38.77 5.58
N ASN A 159 24.94 -38.57 5.82
CA ASN A 159 25.95 -39.63 5.71
C ASN A 159 26.29 -40.36 7.03
N SER A 160 25.48 -40.15 8.07
CA SER A 160 25.61 -40.86 9.36
C SER A 160 24.36 -41.69 9.67
N ASN A 161 24.08 -42.71 8.84
CA ASN A 161 23.54 -44.00 9.26
C ASN A 161 23.61 -45.01 8.11
N GLY A 162 24.45 -46.04 8.27
CA GLY A 162 24.72 -47.03 7.23
C GLY A 162 23.58 -48.03 7.00
N SER A 163 23.27 -48.31 5.74
CA SER A 163 23.14 -49.65 5.15
C SER A 163 22.75 -49.56 3.67
N LYS A 164 23.27 -50.48 2.87
CA LYS A 164 23.32 -50.50 1.39
C LYS A 164 21.96 -50.82 0.76
N HIS A 165 21.58 -50.14 -0.33
CA HIS A 165 21.25 -50.74 -1.64
C HIS A 165 20.85 -49.67 -2.71
N HIS A 166 21.34 -49.89 -3.93
CA HIS A 166 21.21 -49.06 -5.14
C HIS A 166 19.81 -48.52 -5.46
N LYS A 167 19.74 -47.19 -5.67
CA LYS A 167 19.18 -46.58 -6.89
C LYS A 167 19.78 -45.16 -7.02
N PRO A 168 20.35 -44.75 -8.16
CA PRO A 168 20.59 -43.33 -8.38
C PRO A 168 19.20 -42.72 -8.57
N SER A 169 18.63 -42.19 -7.49
CA SER A 169 17.44 -41.36 -7.61
C SER A 169 17.86 -40.17 -8.45
N CYS A 170 17.19 -39.98 -9.58
CA CYS A 170 17.45 -38.90 -10.52
C CYS A 170 17.70 -37.62 -9.72
N SER A 171 18.89 -37.04 -9.87
CA SER A 171 19.20 -35.72 -9.35
C SER A 171 18.12 -34.79 -9.91
N GLY A 172 17.15 -34.44 -9.08
CA GLY A 172 16.18 -33.43 -9.44
C GLY A 172 16.99 -32.21 -9.80
N VAL A 173 17.02 -31.86 -11.08
CA VAL A 173 17.63 -30.62 -11.56
C VAL A 173 16.83 -29.53 -10.87
N ARG A 174 17.33 -29.03 -9.74
CA ARG A 174 16.81 -27.81 -9.14
C ARG A 174 17.20 -26.72 -10.12
N VAL A 175 16.21 -26.26 -10.85
CA VAL A 175 16.37 -25.10 -11.73
C VAL A 175 16.64 -23.94 -10.79
N HIS A 176 17.91 -23.51 -10.70
CA HIS A 176 18.21 -22.26 -10.01
C HIS A 176 17.44 -21.14 -10.70
N LYS A 177 16.91 -20.25 -9.87
CA LYS A 177 16.22 -19.06 -10.33
C LYS A 177 17.09 -18.30 -11.35
N SER A 178 16.52 -17.99 -12.50
CA SER A 178 17.18 -17.18 -13.51
C SER A 178 17.48 -15.78 -12.95
N PHE A 179 18.43 -15.07 -13.58
CA PHE A 179 18.73 -13.69 -13.21
C PHE A 179 17.46 -12.82 -13.24
N LEU A 180 16.63 -13.00 -14.26
CA LEU A 180 15.41 -12.22 -14.44
C LEU A 180 14.39 -12.49 -13.32
N GLU A 181 14.11 -13.77 -13.02
CA GLU A 181 13.21 -14.13 -11.92
C GLU A 181 13.73 -13.65 -10.56
N PHE A 182 15.05 -13.61 -10.37
CA PHE A 182 15.67 -13.02 -9.19
C PHE A 182 15.44 -11.51 -9.11
N VAL A 183 15.72 -10.79 -10.19
CA VAL A 183 15.53 -9.33 -10.26
C VAL A 183 14.05 -8.99 -10.06
N GLU A 184 13.14 -9.73 -10.69
CA GLU A 184 11.70 -9.51 -10.58
C GLU A 184 11.22 -9.63 -9.13
N GLU A 185 11.52 -10.74 -8.46
CA GLU A 185 11.10 -10.93 -7.06
C GLU A 185 11.72 -9.88 -6.13
N ARG A 186 13.02 -9.59 -6.29
CA ARG A 186 13.70 -8.57 -5.48
C ARG A 186 13.12 -7.19 -5.73
N PHE A 187 12.90 -6.81 -6.99
CA PHE A 187 12.30 -5.54 -7.35
C PHE A 187 10.92 -5.40 -6.72
N LEU A 188 10.04 -6.39 -6.90
CA LEU A 188 8.68 -6.35 -6.32
C LEU A 188 8.69 -6.24 -4.80
N SER A 189 9.62 -6.94 -4.13
CA SER A 189 9.76 -6.91 -2.66
C SER A 189 10.15 -5.52 -2.12
N ILE A 190 10.84 -4.70 -2.91
CA ILE A 190 11.31 -3.36 -2.52
C ILE A 190 10.37 -2.26 -3.06
N ALA A 191 9.93 -2.40 -4.31
CA ALA A 191 9.08 -1.43 -5.01
C ALA A 191 7.74 -1.23 -4.32
N SER A 192 7.14 -2.31 -3.80
CA SER A 192 5.86 -2.24 -3.09
C SER A 192 5.94 -1.39 -1.80
N PRO A 193 6.84 -1.69 -0.83
CA PRO A 193 7.05 -0.82 0.34
C PRO A 193 7.45 0.62 0.00
N LEU A 194 8.26 0.81 -1.04
CA LEU A 194 8.67 2.15 -1.48
C LEU A 194 7.49 2.96 -1.99
N LYS A 195 6.68 2.38 -2.87
CA LYS A 195 5.47 3.00 -3.42
C LYS A 195 4.48 3.35 -2.31
N ASP A 196 4.24 2.43 -1.39
CA ASP A 196 3.32 2.65 -0.26
C ASP A 196 3.83 3.79 0.62
N SER A 197 5.13 3.79 0.94
CA SER A 197 5.74 4.84 1.75
C SER A 197 5.64 6.23 1.11
N VAL A 198 5.96 6.34 -0.18
CA VAL A 198 5.88 7.60 -0.92
C VAL A 198 4.44 8.07 -1.02
N SER A 199 3.50 7.16 -1.29
CA SER A 199 2.07 7.46 -1.33
C SER A 199 1.56 7.99 0.02
N LEU A 200 1.98 7.38 1.12
CA LEU A 200 1.61 7.76 2.48
C LEU A 200 2.16 9.14 2.86
N LEU A 201 3.42 9.42 2.51
CA LEU A 201 4.04 10.74 2.69
C LEU A 201 3.28 11.80 1.90
N CYS A 202 3.02 11.55 0.61
CA CYS A 202 2.23 12.43 -0.23
C CYS A 202 0.84 12.67 0.37
N MET A 203 0.20 11.65 0.92
CA MET A 203 -1.18 11.77 1.41
C MET A 203 -1.28 12.58 2.71
N HIS A 204 -0.42 12.29 3.69
CA HIS A 204 -0.59 12.79 5.06
C HIS A 204 0.32 13.98 5.41
N LEU A 205 1.34 14.28 4.61
CA LEU A 205 2.12 15.50 4.83
C LEU A 205 1.44 16.71 4.18
N PRO A 206 1.41 17.87 4.87
CA PRO A 206 1.00 19.12 4.26
C PRO A 206 1.82 19.41 3.00
N ARG A 207 1.18 19.98 1.97
CA ARG A 207 1.90 20.45 0.76
C ARG A 207 2.97 21.49 1.09
N SER A 208 2.84 22.24 2.19
CA SER A 208 3.89 23.16 2.64
C SER A 208 5.17 22.44 3.10
N CYS A 209 5.07 21.18 3.53
CA CYS A 209 6.23 20.36 3.93
C CYS A 209 6.88 19.65 2.73
N ILE A 210 6.13 19.44 1.64
CA ILE A 210 6.64 18.83 0.40
C ILE A 210 6.74 19.94 -0.65
N LEU A 211 7.96 20.43 -0.88
CA LEU A 211 8.24 21.36 -1.98
C LEU A 211 7.62 20.83 -3.28
N GLU A 212 7.09 21.73 -4.11
CA GLU A 212 6.34 21.37 -5.34
C GLU A 212 7.13 20.41 -6.24
N GLN A 213 8.43 20.68 -6.44
CA GLN A 213 9.35 19.81 -7.16
C GLN A 213 9.42 18.38 -6.57
N ASN A 214 9.44 18.27 -5.24
CA ASN A 214 9.47 16.96 -4.58
C ASN A 214 8.16 16.20 -4.78
N SER A 215 7.03 16.91 -4.83
CA SER A 215 5.73 16.30 -5.12
C SER A 215 5.70 15.71 -6.54
N GLU A 216 6.23 16.44 -7.52
CA GLU A 216 6.36 15.94 -8.89
C GLU A 216 7.28 14.73 -8.97
N ASN A 217 8.46 14.81 -8.34
CA ASN A 217 9.42 13.71 -8.30
C ASN A 217 8.83 12.45 -7.66
N MET A 218 8.06 12.60 -6.57
CA MET A 218 7.37 11.48 -5.92
C MET A 218 6.32 10.85 -6.84
N ALA A 219 5.55 11.66 -7.58
CA ALA A 219 4.59 11.15 -8.55
C ALA A 219 5.28 10.42 -9.71
N SER A 220 6.37 10.99 -10.24
CA SER A 220 7.20 10.37 -11.28
C SER A 220 7.82 9.05 -10.81
N LEU A 221 8.27 8.98 -9.56
CA LEU A 221 8.80 7.74 -8.99
C LEU A 221 7.75 6.63 -8.98
N ILE A 222 6.53 6.91 -8.52
CA ILE A 222 5.43 5.92 -8.52
C ILE A 222 5.18 5.42 -9.96
N TRP A 223 5.14 6.33 -10.93
CA TRP A 223 4.98 5.96 -12.33
C TRP A 223 6.14 5.10 -12.85
N ASN A 224 7.38 5.46 -12.53
CA ASN A 224 8.56 4.71 -12.96
C ASN A 224 8.60 3.31 -12.35
N LEU A 225 8.22 3.14 -11.08
CA LEU A 225 8.14 1.84 -10.44
C LEU A 225 7.11 0.93 -11.14
N GLU A 226 5.95 1.46 -11.49
CA GLU A 226 4.94 0.69 -12.24
C GLU A 226 5.40 0.39 -13.66
N SER A 227 5.96 1.39 -14.37
CA SER A 227 6.46 1.18 -15.73
C SER A 227 7.56 0.12 -15.76
N PHE A 228 8.49 0.14 -14.79
CA PHE A 228 9.55 -0.85 -14.71
C PHE A 228 9.02 -2.24 -14.36
N ARG A 229 8.03 -2.33 -13.47
CA ARG A 229 7.32 -3.58 -13.17
C ARG A 229 6.75 -4.22 -14.43
N GLU A 230 6.03 -3.44 -15.23
CA GLU A 230 5.44 -3.94 -16.48
C GLU A 230 6.51 -4.36 -17.49
N LEU A 231 7.62 -3.62 -17.59
CA LEU A 231 8.75 -4.01 -18.44
C LEU A 231 9.38 -5.34 -18.00
N LEU A 232 9.57 -5.56 -16.69
CA LEU A 232 10.08 -6.83 -16.17
C LEU A 232 9.14 -8.00 -16.54
N LEU A 233 7.83 -7.82 -16.39
CA LEU A 233 6.83 -8.84 -16.74
C LEU A 233 6.82 -9.15 -18.24
N MET A 234 7.07 -8.15 -19.11
CA MET A 234 7.18 -8.38 -20.55
C MET A 234 8.41 -9.19 -20.95
N ILE A 235 9.51 -9.10 -20.19
CA ILE A 235 10.78 -9.78 -20.48
C ILE A 235 10.78 -11.21 -19.96
N SER A 236 9.84 -11.59 -19.09
CA SER A 236 9.60 -12.95 -18.61
C SER A 236 8.59 -13.66 -19.53
N PRO A 237 8.96 -14.19 -20.72
CA PRO A 237 8.04 -15.04 -21.45
C PRO A 237 7.82 -16.30 -20.61
N ASP A 238 6.54 -16.62 -20.38
CA ASP A 238 6.13 -17.92 -19.87
C ASP A 238 6.96 -19.00 -20.57
N GLN A 239 7.63 -19.84 -19.78
CA GLN A 239 8.08 -21.14 -20.24
C GLN A 239 6.83 -22.01 -20.47
N GLU A 240 5.99 -21.64 -21.44
CA GLU A 240 5.07 -22.59 -22.06
C GLU A 240 5.93 -23.54 -22.90
N GLY A 241 6.27 -24.67 -22.29
CA GLY A 241 6.86 -25.79 -22.99
C GLY A 241 5.93 -26.27 -24.10
N LEU A 242 6.40 -26.16 -25.35
CA LEU A 242 6.36 -27.22 -26.37
C LEU A 242 7.27 -26.78 -27.54
N PRO A 243 8.07 -27.70 -28.13
CA PRO A 243 9.03 -27.35 -29.15
C PRO A 243 8.31 -27.08 -30.47
N ARG A 244 8.58 -25.93 -31.10
CA ARG A 244 8.29 -25.79 -32.53
C ARG A 244 9.38 -26.55 -33.30
N SER A 245 9.07 -27.80 -33.60
CA SER A 245 9.80 -28.61 -34.55
C SER A 245 9.50 -28.14 -35.98
N TRP A 246 10.58 -27.82 -36.71
CA TRP A 246 10.73 -27.53 -38.14
C TRP A 246 10.11 -26.24 -38.67
#